data_AF-A0A392QBY2-F1
#
_entry.id   AF-A0A392QBY2-F1
#
_cell.length_a   1.000
_cell.length_b   1.000
_cell.length_c   1.000
_cell.angle_alpha   90.00
_cell.angle_beta   90.00
_cell.angle_gamma   90.00
#
_symmetry.space_group_name_H-M   'P 1'
#
loop_
_entity.id
_entity.type
_entity.pdbx_description
1 polymer ?
#
loop_
_entity_poly.entity_id
_entity_poly.type
_entity_poly.pdbx_seq_one_letter_code
_entity_poly.pdbx_strand_id
1 'polypeptide(L)' 'LTPYGEPPTPRAAHVATAVGTMVVIQGGIGPAGLSAEDLHVLDLTQQWPRWHRLDA' A
#
# COMPACT_ATOMS: atom_id res chain seq x y z
N LEU A 1 7.05 14.91 4.91
CA LEU A 1 6.57 14.52 3.56
C LEU A 1 5.39 13.58 3.75
N THR A 2 4.20 13.99 3.36
CA THR A 2 2.99 13.15 3.47
C THR A 2 2.64 12.65 2.07
N PRO A 3 2.71 11.33 1.81
CA PRO A 3 2.29 10.79 0.51
C PRO A 3 0.82 11.10 0.21
N TYR A 4 0.50 11.32 -1.05
CA TYR A 4 -0.89 11.55 -1.51
C TYR A 4 -1.45 10.31 -2.23
N GLY A 5 -2.74 10.29 -2.53
CA GLY A 5 -3.40 9.18 -3.23
C GLY A 5 -4.21 8.28 -2.30
N GLU A 6 -4.25 6.98 -2.58
CA GLU A 6 -5.11 6.00 -1.90
C GLU A 6 -4.29 5.04 -1.03
N PRO A 7 -3.96 5.43 0.22
CA PRO A 7 -3.20 4.55 1.11
C PRO A 7 -4.04 3.36 1.56
N PRO A 8 -3.39 2.26 1.99
CA PRO A 8 -4.08 1.20 2.70
C PRO A 8 -4.72 1.74 3.98
N THR A 9 -5.86 1.18 4.37
CA THR A 9 -6.39 1.36 5.73
C THR A 9 -5.36 0.92 6.78
N PRO A 10 -5.38 1.47 8.01
CA PRO A 10 -4.57 0.96 9.11
C PRO A 10 -4.69 -0.56 9.23
N ARG A 11 -3.56 -1.26 9.36
CA ARG A 11 -3.51 -2.72 9.33
C ARG A 11 -2.27 -3.29 10.01
N ALA A 12 -2.36 -4.56 10.41
CA ALA A 12 -1.24 -5.37 10.89
C ALA A 12 -1.08 -6.64 10.04
N ALA A 13 0.04 -7.36 10.22
CA ALA A 13 0.31 -8.65 9.57
C ALA A 13 0.18 -8.64 8.03
N HIS A 14 0.53 -7.52 7.38
CA HIS A 14 0.54 -7.40 5.92
C HIS A 14 1.90 -7.84 5.35
N VAL A 15 1.92 -8.18 4.07
CA VAL A 15 3.16 -8.34 3.31
C VAL A 15 3.62 -6.95 2.83
N ALA A 16 4.90 -6.65 2.98
CA ALA A 16 5.53 -5.46 2.43
C ALA A 16 6.82 -5.84 1.69
N THR A 17 6.93 -5.47 0.41
CA THR A 17 8.12 -5.78 -0.40
C THR A 17 8.54 -4.60 -1.26
N ALA A 18 9.85 -4.39 -1.39
CA ALA A 18 10.40 -3.40 -2.31
C ALA A 18 10.49 -3.99 -3.73
N VAL A 19 10.02 -3.24 -4.72
CA VAL A 19 10.11 -3.58 -6.15
C VAL A 19 10.66 -2.37 -6.89
N GLY A 20 11.96 -2.37 -7.17
CA GLY A 20 12.64 -1.20 -7.74
C GLY A 20 12.48 0.04 -6.86
N THR A 21 11.83 1.08 -7.39
CA THR A 21 11.53 2.35 -6.70
C THR A 21 10.12 2.37 -6.07
N MET A 22 9.53 1.22 -5.81
CA MET A 22 8.19 1.09 -5.25
C MET A 22 8.17 0.19 -4.02
N VAL A 23 7.20 0.41 -3.14
CA VAL A 23 6.86 -0.53 -2.05
C VAL A 23 5.46 -1.08 -2.29
N VAL A 24 5.35 -2.39 -2.38
CA VAL A 24 4.08 -3.11 -2.54
C VAL A 24 3.62 -3.61 -1.18
N ILE A 25 2.38 -3.32 -0.84
CA ILE A 25 1.67 -3.78 0.36
C ILE A 25 0.52 -4.69 -0.09
N GLN A 26 0.51 -5.94 0.38
CA GLN A 26 -0.58 -6.88 0.10
C GLN A 26 -1.17 -7.40 1.40
N GLY A 27 -2.50 -7.37 1.47
CA GLY A 27 -3.24 -8.00 2.55
C GLY A 27 -3.05 -7.38 3.92
N GLY A 28 -3.18 -8.24 4.94
CA GLY A 28 -3.17 -7.88 6.35
C GLY A 28 -4.55 -7.82 6.97
N ILE A 29 -4.60 -7.37 8.21
CA ILE A 29 -5.82 -7.30 9.02
C ILE A 29 -6.03 -5.85 9.46
N GLY A 30 -7.11 -5.24 8.98
CA GLY A 30 -7.53 -3.90 9.37
C GLY A 30 -8.74 -3.92 10.31
N PRO A 31 -9.30 -2.74 10.66
CA PRO A 31 -10.47 -2.62 11.51
C PRO A 31 -11.72 -3.35 10.99
N ALA A 32 -11.83 -3.53 9.68
CA ALA A 32 -12.92 -4.26 9.03
C ALA A 32 -12.67 -5.77 8.90
N GLY A 33 -11.54 -6.27 9.40
CA GLY A 33 -11.14 -7.68 9.30
C GLY A 33 -10.04 -7.93 8.26
N LEU A 34 -10.04 -9.13 7.69
CA LEU A 34 -9.03 -9.59 6.74
C LEU A 34 -9.17 -8.89 5.39
N SER A 35 -8.07 -8.34 4.87
CA SER A 35 -8.01 -7.67 3.57
C SER A 35 -7.35 -8.52 2.48
N ALA A 36 -7.73 -9.78 2.30
CA ALA A 36 -6.95 -10.74 1.49
C ALA A 36 -6.60 -10.26 0.06
N GLU A 37 -7.52 -9.55 -0.59
CA GLU A 37 -7.43 -9.18 -2.01
C GLU A 37 -7.03 -7.72 -2.26
N ASP A 38 -6.60 -6.97 -1.24
CA ASP A 38 -6.18 -5.58 -1.45
C ASP A 38 -4.67 -5.45 -1.71
N LEU A 39 -4.34 -4.66 -2.73
CA LEU A 39 -2.98 -4.39 -3.17
C LEU A 39 -2.78 -2.88 -3.24
N HIS A 40 -1.80 -2.38 -2.49
CA HIS A 40 -1.41 -0.98 -2.50
C HIS A 40 0.06 -0.83 -2.90
N VAL A 41 0.36 0.22 -3.67
CA VAL A 41 1.72 0.55 -4.08
C VAL A 41 2.06 1.97 -3.66
N LEU A 42 3.17 2.13 -2.95
CA LEU A 42 3.81 3.41 -2.71
C LEU A 42 4.88 3.64 -3.77
N ASP A 43 4.60 4.53 -4.71
CA ASP A 43 5.53 4.97 -5.76
C ASP A 43 6.45 6.08 -5.22
N LEU A 44 7.76 5.83 -5.27
CA LEU A 44 8.82 6.74 -4.82
C LEU A 44 9.58 7.40 -5.98
N THR A 45 9.11 7.26 -7.23
CA THR A 45 9.78 7.84 -8.41
C THR A 45 9.71 9.36 -8.47
N GLN A 46 8.70 9.95 -7.84
CA GLN A 46 8.45 11.39 -7.84
C GLN A 46 8.99 12.06 -6.57
N GLN A 47 9.20 13.37 -6.62
CA GLN A 47 9.59 14.17 -5.43
C GLN A 47 8.58 14.01 -4.29
N TRP A 48 7.30 13.83 -4.62
CA TRP A 48 6.25 13.56 -3.64
C TRP A 48 5.72 12.13 -3.83
N PRO A 49 5.92 11.22 -2.86
CA PRO A 49 5.44 9.85 -2.97
C PRO A 49 3.94 9.76 -3.17
N ARG A 50 3.49 8.78 -3.96
CA ARG A 50 2.07 8.56 -4.27
C ARG A 50 1.64 7.13 -3.93
N TRP A 51 0.50 7.01 -3.29
CA TRP A 51 -0.21 5.75 -3.11
C TRP A 51 -1.14 5.45 -4.28
N HIS A 52 -1.10 4.21 -4.74
CA HIS A 52 -2.03 3.63 -5.69
C HIS A 52 -2.73 2.45 -5.03
N ARG A 53 -4.06 2.39 -5.13
CA ARG A 53 -4.81 1.16 -4.91
C ARG A 53 -4.93 0.44 -6.25
N LEU A 54 -4.61 -0.84 -6.28
CA LEU A 54 -4.76 -1.68 -7.45
C LEU A 54 -5.95 -2.60 -7.19
N ASP A 55 -6.96 -2.52 -8.06
CA ASP A 55 -8.06 -3.47 -8.07
C ASP A 55 -7.58 -4.70 -8.90
N ALA A 56 -7.61 -5.88 -8.29
CA ALA A 56 -7.35 -7.16 -8.96
C ALA A 56 -8.62 -7.71 -9.61
#